data_AF-A0A8H3X8Q8-F1
#
_entry.id   AF-A0A8H3X8Q8-F1
#
_cell.length_a   1.000
_cell.length_b   1.000
_cell.length_c   1.000
_cell.angle_alpha   90.00
_cell.angle_beta   90.00
_cell.angle_gamma   90.00
#
_symmetry.space_group_name_H-M   'P 1'
#
loop_
_entity.id
_entity.type
_entity.pdbx_description
1 polymer ?
#
loop_
_entity_poly.entity_id
_entity_poly.type
_entity_poly.pdbx_seq_one_letter_code
_entity_poly.pdbx_strand_id
1 'polypeptide(L)'
;MLTRRFLDNTELKMDSGEICSWASAQRRNEGRSIALHARVGQKCDFRGTLKHSINKLEAITGLRSGGLPEPHRKKIFLDSLDLSITMRDILHAFFKSNANSPSEDLHKIFILGVQSWGWTHQVLAMDCKGTNICRYGKLCTTALPNSIRTLACLEKFYIEMKNVKATLHSICNKANDVALFHARAHRRKRIGKDREEHDNLDIGGWFGKTTGTPTSKKSPTLEYGSSKTSRTLEYDSSA
;
A
#
# COMPACT_ATOMS: atom_id res chain seq x y z
N MET A 1 -13.44 17.43 15.23
CA MET A 1 -14.50 16.68 14.52
C MET A 1 -15.10 15.65 15.46
N LEU A 2 -16.43 15.59 15.62
CA LEU A 2 -17.10 14.73 16.60
C LEU A 2 -16.81 13.24 16.36
N THR A 3 -16.76 12.82 15.09
CA THR A 3 -16.48 11.46 14.63
C THR A 3 -15.21 10.86 15.23
N ARG A 4 -14.13 11.63 15.37
CA ARG A 4 -12.87 11.13 15.96
C ARG A 4 -13.03 10.65 17.40
N ARG A 5 -13.98 11.20 18.16
CA ARG A 5 -14.22 10.81 19.56
C ARG A 5 -14.98 9.49 19.70
N PHE A 6 -15.71 9.07 18.67
CA PHE A 6 -16.53 7.85 18.69
C PHE A 6 -15.86 6.65 18.05
N LEU A 7 -14.83 6.87 17.24
CA LEU A 7 -14.06 5.79 16.61
C LEU A 7 -12.99 5.26 17.57
N ASP A 8 -12.69 3.98 17.45
CA ASP A 8 -11.77 3.29 18.35
C ASP A 8 -10.31 3.61 18.01
N ASN A 9 -9.62 4.29 18.93
CA ASN A 9 -8.21 4.62 18.75
C ASN A 9 -7.28 3.42 18.92
N THR A 10 -7.76 2.27 19.40
CA THR A 10 -6.96 1.03 19.46
C THR A 10 -6.83 0.43 18.07
N GLU A 11 -7.95 0.28 17.35
CA GLU A 11 -8.04 -0.32 16.02
C GLU A 11 -7.66 0.66 14.89
N LEU A 12 -7.96 1.95 15.07
CA LEU A 12 -7.83 2.97 14.02
C LEU A 12 -6.81 4.04 14.43
N LYS A 13 -5.83 4.30 13.55
CA LYS A 13 -4.97 5.48 13.66
C LYS A 13 -5.67 6.65 12.97
N MET A 14 -6.05 7.66 13.75
CA MET A 14 -6.75 8.85 13.26
C MET A 14 -5.79 10.04 13.15
N ASP A 15 -5.54 10.48 11.92
CA ASP A 15 -4.87 11.74 11.63
C ASP A 15 -5.94 12.81 11.38
N SER A 16 -5.77 14.04 11.90
CA SER A 16 -6.73 15.14 11.71
C SER A 16 -6.04 16.49 11.56
N GLY A 17 -6.64 17.39 10.78
CA GLY A 17 -6.11 18.70 10.42
C GLY A 17 -6.13 18.88 8.90
N GLU A 18 -5.39 19.84 8.36
CA GLU A 18 -5.15 19.91 6.91
C GLU A 18 -4.13 18.86 6.48
N ILE A 19 -4.58 17.61 6.36
CA ILE A 19 -3.76 16.49 5.95
C ILE A 19 -4.09 16.07 4.52
N CYS A 20 -3.34 15.11 3.97
CA CYS A 20 -3.57 14.59 2.63
C CYS A 20 -3.68 13.07 2.66
N SER A 21 -4.51 12.50 1.80
CA SER A 21 -4.59 11.04 1.61
C SER A 21 -3.28 10.50 1.02
N TRP A 22 -2.76 9.42 1.59
CA TRP A 22 -1.56 8.74 1.11
C TRP A 22 -1.82 8.08 -0.23
N ALA A 23 -2.98 7.43 -0.39
CA ALA A 23 -3.31 6.75 -1.62
C ALA A 23 -3.44 7.73 -2.80
N SER A 24 -4.05 8.89 -2.57
CA SER A 24 -4.13 9.92 -3.62
C SER A 24 -2.77 10.54 -3.93
N ALA A 25 -1.92 10.75 -2.93
CA ALA A 25 -0.54 11.20 -3.15
C ALA A 25 0.27 10.16 -3.96
N GLN A 26 0.14 8.87 -3.63
CA GLN A 26 0.78 7.79 -4.36
C GLN A 26 0.31 7.75 -5.82
N ARG A 27 -1.00 7.89 -6.07
CA ARG A 27 -1.56 7.88 -7.42
C ARG A 27 -1.10 9.07 -8.26
N ARG A 28 -1.01 10.27 -7.69
CA ARG A 28 -0.55 11.48 -8.41
C ARG A 28 0.92 11.45 -8.79
N ASN A 29 1.73 10.65 -8.09
CA ASN A 29 3.16 10.50 -8.34
C ASN A 29 3.52 9.20 -9.07
N GLU A 30 2.52 8.40 -9.43
CA GLU A 30 2.73 7.18 -10.21
C GLU A 30 3.32 7.51 -11.59
N GLY A 31 4.45 6.89 -11.93
CA GLY A 31 5.16 7.14 -13.20
C GLY A 31 5.89 8.49 -13.29
N ARG A 32 5.95 9.26 -12.20
CA ARG A 32 6.67 10.54 -12.16
C ARG A 32 8.17 10.32 -11.94
N SER A 33 9.00 11.12 -12.59
CA SER A 33 10.45 11.12 -12.37
C SER A 33 10.81 11.56 -10.95
N ILE A 34 11.82 10.91 -10.37
CA ILE A 34 12.37 11.19 -9.03
C ILE A 34 13.00 12.59 -8.98
N ALA A 35 13.42 13.14 -10.12
CA ALA A 35 13.99 14.48 -10.21
C ALA A 35 12.93 15.60 -10.05
N LEU A 36 11.64 15.27 -10.10
CA LEU A 36 10.56 16.24 -9.95
C LEU A 36 10.00 16.22 -8.53
N HIS A 37 9.67 17.39 -7.98
CA HIS A 37 8.98 17.48 -6.71
C HIS A 37 7.69 16.63 -6.70
N ALA A 38 7.50 15.92 -5.58
CA ALA A 38 6.33 15.10 -5.34
C ALA A 38 5.07 15.98 -5.27
N ARG A 39 4.03 15.55 -5.97
CA ARG A 39 2.71 16.18 -5.94
C ARG A 39 1.99 15.76 -4.67
N VAL A 40 1.38 16.75 -4.01
CA VAL A 40 0.54 16.53 -2.84
C VAL A 40 -0.74 15.80 -3.26
N GLY A 41 -1.18 14.83 -2.45
CA GLY A 41 -2.46 14.12 -2.63
C GLY A 41 -3.67 15.03 -2.47
N GLN A 42 -4.87 14.47 -2.62
CA GLN A 42 -6.07 15.20 -2.21
C GLN A 42 -6.04 15.51 -0.71
N LYS A 43 -6.36 16.76 -0.37
CA LYS A 43 -6.46 17.21 1.02
C LYS A 43 -7.71 16.61 1.67
N CYS A 44 -7.62 16.30 2.96
CA CYS A 44 -8.74 15.90 3.79
C CYS A 44 -8.59 16.43 5.21
N ASP A 45 -9.71 16.59 5.92
CA ASP A 45 -9.74 17.07 7.31
C ASP A 45 -9.36 15.99 8.31
N PHE A 46 -9.64 14.73 7.94
CA PHE A 46 -9.18 13.59 8.70
C PHE A 46 -9.09 12.34 7.84
N ARG A 47 -8.30 11.40 8.35
CA ARG A 47 -8.16 10.05 7.81
C ARG A 47 -8.00 9.06 8.95
N GLY A 48 -8.70 7.94 8.84
CA GLY A 48 -8.51 6.77 9.67
C GLY A 48 -7.80 5.65 8.91
N THR A 49 -6.65 5.22 9.42
CA THR A 49 -5.88 4.09 8.93
C THR A 49 -6.02 2.89 9.86
N LEU A 50 -6.38 1.73 9.35
CA LEU A 50 -6.54 0.51 10.14
C LEU A 50 -5.18 -0.02 10.60
N LYS A 51 -4.92 -0.03 11.92
CA LYS A 51 -3.62 -0.41 12.48
C LYS A 51 -3.31 -1.89 12.34
N HIS A 52 -4.33 -2.73 12.49
CA HIS A 52 -4.23 -4.19 12.39
C HIS A 52 -4.45 -4.71 10.97
N SER A 53 -4.55 -3.83 9.98
CA SER A 53 -4.58 -4.24 8.58
C SER A 53 -3.16 -4.43 8.04
N ILE A 54 -2.92 -5.54 7.32
CA ILE A 54 -1.59 -5.89 6.78
C ILE A 54 -1.02 -4.76 5.89
N ASN A 55 -1.89 -4.08 5.12
CA ASN A 55 -1.48 -3.02 4.19
C ASN A 55 -1.68 -1.61 4.75
N LYS A 56 -2.00 -1.44 6.05
CA LYS A 56 -2.32 -0.14 6.65
C LYS A 56 -3.34 0.65 5.82
N LEU A 57 -4.47 0.02 5.53
CA LEU A 57 -5.52 0.55 4.67
C LEU A 57 -6.14 1.83 5.25
N GLU A 58 -6.27 2.87 4.41
CA GLU A 58 -7.05 4.09 4.70
C GLU A 58 -8.55 3.78 4.62
N ALA A 59 -9.14 3.20 5.67
CA ALA A 59 -10.51 2.69 5.61
C ALA A 59 -11.60 3.77 5.74
N ILE A 60 -11.25 4.94 6.28
CA ILE A 60 -12.17 6.08 6.38
C ILE A 60 -11.43 7.39 6.12
N THR A 61 -12.03 8.26 5.32
CA THR A 61 -11.56 9.63 5.10
C THR A 61 -12.72 10.59 5.25
N GLY A 62 -12.44 11.84 5.62
CA GLY A 62 -13.50 12.82 5.61
C GLY A 62 -13.09 14.25 5.39
N LEU A 63 -14.10 14.98 4.92
CA LEU A 63 -14.04 16.37 4.50
C LEU A 63 -15.14 17.17 5.19
N ARG A 64 -14.81 18.40 5.54
CA ARG A 64 -15.72 19.38 6.09
C ARG A 64 -15.90 20.48 5.07
N SER A 65 -17.11 20.62 4.55
CA SER A 65 -17.40 21.58 3.48
C SER A 65 -17.50 23.04 3.92
N GLY A 66 -16.90 23.41 5.05
CA GLY A 66 -16.93 24.75 5.61
C GLY A 66 -17.43 24.80 7.06
N GLY A 67 -17.54 26.02 7.56
CA GLY A 67 -17.95 26.33 8.93
C GLY A 67 -19.43 26.69 9.04
N LEU A 68 -19.72 27.52 10.02
CA LEU A 68 -20.95 28.30 10.08
C LEU A 68 -20.62 29.72 9.56
N PRO A 69 -21.48 30.34 8.73
CA PRO A 69 -22.76 29.85 8.20
C PRO A 69 -22.63 28.69 7.20
N GLU A 70 -23.77 28.05 6.87
CA GLU A 70 -23.79 26.92 5.94
C GLU A 70 -23.16 27.30 4.58
N PRO A 71 -22.22 26.48 4.07
CA PRO A 71 -21.56 26.77 2.80
C PRO A 71 -22.53 26.70 1.61
N HIS A 72 -22.18 27.43 0.55
CA HIS A 72 -22.94 27.37 -0.70
C HIS A 72 -22.94 25.94 -1.29
N ARG A 73 -24.06 25.54 -1.92
CA ARG A 73 -24.26 24.18 -2.48
C ARG A 73 -23.13 23.72 -3.41
N LYS A 74 -22.56 24.67 -4.18
CA LYS A 74 -21.40 24.40 -5.05
C LYS A 74 -20.20 23.86 -4.27
N LYS A 75 -19.90 24.42 -3.09
CA LYS A 75 -18.78 23.95 -2.24
C LYS A 75 -19.05 22.55 -1.70
N ILE A 76 -20.26 22.32 -1.18
CA ILE A 76 -20.68 21.00 -0.69
C ILE A 76 -20.53 19.95 -1.79
N PHE A 77 -20.93 20.26 -3.02
CA PHE A 77 -20.79 19.35 -4.15
C PHE A 77 -19.33 19.07 -4.52
N LEU A 78 -18.51 20.12 -4.65
CA LEU A 78 -17.09 19.98 -5.01
C LEU A 78 -16.31 19.14 -3.99
N ASP A 79 -16.54 19.39 -2.70
CA ASP A 79 -15.86 18.60 -1.66
C ASP A 79 -16.35 17.14 -1.65
N SER A 80 -17.61 16.89 -2.01
CA SER A 80 -18.12 15.52 -2.18
C SER A 80 -17.44 14.81 -3.35
N LEU A 81 -17.16 15.55 -4.44
CA LEU A 81 -16.40 15.04 -5.57
C LEU A 81 -14.95 14.74 -5.18
N ASP A 82 -14.28 15.65 -4.46
CA ASP A 82 -12.92 15.45 -3.96
C ASP A 82 -12.85 14.24 -3.00
N LEU A 83 -13.86 14.07 -2.16
CA LEU A 83 -14.00 12.90 -1.30
C LEU A 83 -14.09 11.62 -2.13
N SER A 84 -14.95 11.60 -3.16
CA SER A 84 -15.10 10.45 -4.05
C SER A 84 -13.81 10.09 -4.79
N ILE A 85 -13.08 11.09 -5.29
CA ILE A 85 -11.77 10.90 -5.95
C ILE A 85 -10.78 10.28 -4.97
N THR A 86 -10.75 10.78 -3.74
CA THR A 86 -9.88 10.26 -2.68
C THR A 86 -10.19 8.81 -2.35
N MET A 87 -11.46 8.48 -2.15
CA MET A 87 -11.92 7.10 -1.86
C MET A 87 -11.60 6.13 -3.00
N ARG A 88 -11.74 6.59 -4.24
CA ARG A 88 -11.39 5.82 -5.44
C ARG A 88 -9.89 5.53 -5.48
N ASP A 89 -9.06 6.53 -5.23
CA ASP A 89 -7.60 6.37 -5.22
C ASP A 89 -7.16 5.38 -4.13
N ILE A 90 -7.82 5.39 -2.96
CA ILE A 90 -7.62 4.40 -1.88
C ILE A 90 -7.92 2.97 -2.36
N LEU A 91 -9.08 2.75 -2.99
CA LEU A 91 -9.45 1.43 -3.52
C LEU A 91 -8.43 0.94 -4.55
N HIS A 92 -8.01 1.79 -5.48
CA HIS A 92 -7.01 1.41 -6.48
C HIS A 92 -5.65 1.10 -5.86
N ALA A 93 -5.19 1.88 -4.89
CA ALA A 93 -3.96 1.60 -4.16
C ALA A 93 -4.03 0.23 -3.46
N PHE A 94 -5.18 -0.10 -2.88
CA PHE A 94 -5.43 -1.41 -2.27
C PHE A 94 -5.41 -2.54 -3.31
N PHE A 95 -6.06 -2.39 -4.46
CA PHE A 95 -6.05 -3.41 -5.52
C PHE A 95 -4.65 -3.63 -6.09
N LYS A 96 -3.90 -2.55 -6.33
CA LYS A 96 -2.52 -2.63 -6.82
C LYS A 96 -1.62 -3.38 -5.84
N SER A 97 -1.78 -3.10 -4.54
CA SER A 97 -1.02 -3.77 -3.47
C SER A 97 -1.37 -5.25 -3.33
N ASN A 98 -2.52 -5.68 -3.85
CA ASN A 98 -3.03 -7.05 -3.75
C ASN A 98 -3.28 -7.71 -5.12
N ALA A 99 -2.49 -7.38 -6.15
CA ALA A 99 -2.74 -7.78 -7.53
C ALA A 99 -2.86 -9.30 -7.80
N ASN A 100 -2.27 -10.15 -6.95
CA ASN A 100 -2.38 -11.61 -7.04
C ASN A 100 -3.66 -12.21 -6.44
N SER A 101 -4.53 -11.42 -5.82
CA SER A 101 -5.79 -11.89 -5.24
C SER A 101 -6.90 -11.98 -6.29
N PRO A 102 -7.88 -12.90 -6.14
CA PRO A 102 -8.98 -13.03 -7.07
C PRO A 102 -9.83 -11.75 -7.06
N SER A 103 -10.35 -11.38 -8.23
CA SER A 103 -11.16 -10.18 -8.40
C SER A 103 -12.40 -10.20 -7.50
N GLU A 104 -13.04 -11.35 -7.31
CA GLU A 104 -14.22 -11.49 -6.46
C GLU A 104 -13.98 -11.06 -5.01
N ASP A 105 -12.82 -11.39 -4.44
CA ASP A 105 -12.50 -11.01 -3.06
C ASP A 105 -12.03 -9.56 -2.96
N LEU A 106 -11.35 -9.04 -3.99
CA LEU A 106 -11.00 -7.62 -4.08
C LEU A 106 -12.25 -6.75 -4.13
N HIS A 107 -13.26 -7.14 -4.92
CA HIS A 107 -14.50 -6.39 -5.10
C HIS A 107 -15.44 -6.43 -3.87
N LYS A 108 -15.17 -7.28 -2.87
CA LYS A 108 -15.88 -7.28 -1.57
C LYS A 108 -15.42 -6.18 -0.62
N ILE A 109 -14.32 -5.49 -0.94
CA ILE A 109 -13.80 -4.37 -0.16
C ILE A 109 -14.55 -3.10 -0.52
N PHE A 110 -14.84 -2.31 0.52
CA PHE A 110 -15.41 -0.98 0.39
C PHE A 110 -14.74 -0.06 1.42
N ILE A 111 -14.75 1.24 1.11
CA ILE A 111 -14.14 2.30 1.90
C ILE A 111 -15.24 3.26 2.36
N LEU A 112 -15.08 3.82 3.55
CA LEU A 112 -16.01 4.79 4.11
C LEU A 112 -15.54 6.22 3.89
N GLY A 113 -16.49 7.10 3.63
CA GLY A 113 -16.31 8.52 3.47
C GLY A 113 -17.18 9.25 4.49
N VAL A 114 -16.71 10.39 4.95
CA VAL A 114 -17.49 11.28 5.83
C VAL A 114 -17.47 12.67 5.26
N GLN A 115 -18.65 13.25 5.08
CA GLN A 115 -18.80 14.64 4.71
C GLN A 115 -19.61 15.37 5.77
N SER A 116 -19.18 16.55 6.18
CA SER A 116 -19.92 17.38 7.13
C SER A 116 -19.99 18.83 6.72
N TRP A 117 -21.12 19.49 6.96
CA TRP A 117 -21.32 20.92 6.70
C TRP A 117 -22.40 21.46 7.62
N GLY A 118 -22.22 22.68 8.14
CA GLY A 118 -23.13 23.24 9.14
C GLY A 118 -23.41 22.25 10.28
N TRP A 119 -24.67 21.86 10.42
CA TRP A 119 -25.15 20.85 11.39
C TRP A 119 -25.49 19.51 10.73
N THR A 120 -25.02 19.23 9.52
CA THR A 120 -25.27 17.99 8.79
C THR A 120 -24.01 17.13 8.76
N HIS A 121 -24.19 15.84 9.00
CA HIS A 121 -23.16 14.81 8.90
C HIS A 121 -23.64 13.68 8.00
N GLN A 122 -22.84 13.35 6.98
CA GLN A 122 -23.12 12.30 6.04
C GLN A 122 -22.02 11.25 6.07
N VAL A 123 -22.45 9.99 6.14
CA VAL A 123 -21.58 8.85 5.92
C VAL A 123 -21.84 8.32 4.51
N LEU A 124 -20.76 8.13 3.79
CA LEU A 124 -20.71 7.72 2.40
C LEU A 124 -19.91 6.41 2.33
N ALA A 125 -20.12 5.65 1.27
CA ALA A 125 -19.31 4.47 0.98
C ALA A 125 -18.97 4.42 -0.49
N MET A 126 -17.82 3.81 -0.76
CA MET A 126 -17.41 3.47 -2.11
C MET A 126 -16.99 2.02 -2.17
N ASP A 127 -17.56 1.28 -3.12
CA ASP A 127 -17.12 -0.06 -3.49
C ASP A 127 -16.77 -0.13 -4.97
N CYS A 128 -16.17 -1.24 -5.40
CA CYS A 128 -15.78 -1.48 -6.78
C CYS A 128 -16.45 -2.77 -7.26
N LYS A 129 -17.38 -2.67 -8.21
CA LYS A 129 -18.17 -3.82 -8.71
C LYS A 129 -17.48 -4.61 -9.82
N GLY A 130 -16.50 -3.99 -10.47
CA GLY A 130 -15.73 -4.56 -11.58
C GLY A 130 -14.54 -3.66 -11.90
N THR A 131 -13.73 -4.01 -12.90
CA THR A 131 -12.53 -3.24 -13.26
C THR A 131 -12.87 -1.77 -13.52
N ASN A 132 -12.40 -0.88 -12.64
CA ASN A 132 -12.60 0.57 -12.70
C ASN A 132 -14.06 1.06 -12.56
N ILE A 133 -15.01 0.22 -12.16
CA ILE A 133 -16.40 0.63 -11.92
C ILE A 133 -16.61 0.78 -10.41
N CYS A 134 -16.46 2.01 -9.93
CA CYS A 134 -16.69 2.36 -8.53
C CYS A 134 -18.12 2.88 -8.32
N ARG A 135 -18.81 2.38 -7.30
CA ARG A 135 -20.11 2.93 -6.89
C ARG A 135 -19.90 3.80 -5.67
N TYR A 136 -20.24 5.07 -5.80
CA TYR A 136 -20.21 6.04 -4.70
C TYR A 136 -21.64 6.29 -4.22
N GLY A 137 -21.89 6.01 -2.95
CA GLY A 137 -23.24 6.08 -2.40
C GLY A 137 -23.27 6.72 -1.02
N LYS A 138 -24.39 7.38 -0.73
CA LYS A 138 -24.69 7.87 0.62
C LYS A 138 -25.31 6.75 1.44
N LEU A 139 -24.71 6.45 2.59
CA LEU A 139 -25.23 5.45 3.52
C LEU A 139 -26.26 6.07 4.47
N CYS A 140 -25.86 7.15 5.15
CA CYS A 140 -26.74 7.80 6.11
C CYS A 140 -26.51 9.32 6.17
N THR A 141 -27.53 10.02 6.68
CA THR A 141 -27.48 11.45 6.97
C THR A 141 -28.00 11.66 8.38
N THR A 142 -27.20 12.35 9.20
CA THR A 142 -27.51 12.67 10.58
C THR A 142 -27.40 14.17 10.79
N ALA A 143 -28.30 14.71 11.60
CA ALA A 143 -28.20 16.07 12.08
C ALA A 143 -27.36 16.07 13.36
N LEU A 144 -26.51 17.09 13.51
CA LEU A 144 -25.76 17.38 14.71
C LEU A 144 -26.58 18.34 15.59
N PRO A 145 -26.50 18.22 16.92
CA PRO A 145 -27.23 19.10 17.81
C PRO A 145 -26.74 20.54 17.67
N ASN A 146 -27.69 21.47 17.61
CA ASN A 146 -27.46 22.92 17.55
C ASN A 146 -28.05 23.66 18.77
N SER A 147 -28.83 22.97 19.61
CA SER A 147 -29.43 23.50 20.82
C SER A 147 -29.71 22.36 21.80
N ILE A 148 -30.02 22.69 23.06
CA ILE A 148 -30.40 21.70 24.08
C ILE A 148 -31.63 20.88 23.63
N ARG A 149 -32.57 21.50 22.91
CA ARG A 149 -33.78 20.83 22.39
C ARG A 149 -33.46 19.78 21.33
N THR A 150 -32.33 19.90 20.63
CA THR A 150 -31.91 18.96 19.57
C THR A 150 -30.86 17.96 20.06
N LEU A 151 -30.61 17.88 21.38
CA LEU A 151 -29.71 16.88 21.98
C LEU A 151 -30.11 15.44 21.62
N ALA A 152 -31.41 15.15 21.48
CA ALA A 152 -31.89 13.84 21.06
C ALA A 152 -31.30 13.38 19.71
N CYS A 153 -30.88 14.31 18.83
CA CYS A 153 -30.20 13.96 17.58
C CYS A 153 -28.85 13.25 17.81
N LEU A 154 -28.22 13.41 18.98
CA LEU A 154 -26.98 12.72 19.33
C LEU A 154 -27.16 11.21 19.47
N GLU A 155 -28.33 10.74 19.91
CA GLU A 155 -28.58 9.30 20.04
C GLU A 155 -28.51 8.63 18.66
N LYS A 156 -29.18 9.23 17.67
CA LYS A 156 -29.10 8.78 16.28
C LYS A 156 -27.66 8.83 15.77
N PHE A 157 -26.94 9.93 16.01
CA PHE A 157 -25.54 10.05 15.61
C PHE A 157 -24.65 8.96 16.24
N TYR A 158 -24.87 8.67 17.53
CA TYR A 158 -24.13 7.65 18.26
C TYR A 158 -24.35 6.24 17.69
N ILE A 159 -25.59 5.88 17.39
CA ILE A 159 -25.94 4.60 16.76
C ILE A 159 -25.23 4.47 15.41
N GLU A 160 -25.24 5.52 14.58
CA GLU A 160 -24.55 5.51 13.29
C GLU A 160 -23.04 5.35 13.45
N MET A 161 -22.41 6.04 14.41
CA MET A 161 -20.97 5.88 14.66
C MET A 161 -20.63 4.47 15.17
N LYS A 162 -21.51 3.84 15.96
CA LYS A 162 -21.37 2.44 16.38
C LYS A 162 -21.42 1.49 15.17
N ASN A 163 -22.32 1.74 14.22
CA ASN A 163 -22.39 0.98 12.97
C ASN A 163 -21.14 1.18 12.10
N VAL A 164 -20.64 2.41 11.98
CA VAL A 164 -19.37 2.72 11.30
C VAL A 164 -18.21 1.96 11.95
N LYS A 165 -18.11 1.93 13.28
CA LYS A 165 -17.08 1.16 14.00
C LYS A 165 -17.15 -0.32 13.67
N ALA A 166 -18.33 -0.95 13.76
CA ALA A 166 -18.50 -2.36 13.44
C ALA A 166 -18.14 -2.67 11.97
N THR A 167 -18.47 -1.74 11.08
CA THR A 167 -18.18 -1.83 9.65
C THR A 167 -16.68 -1.73 9.38
N LEU A 168 -15.96 -0.84 10.06
CA LEU A 168 -14.50 -0.73 9.97
C LEU A 168 -13.79 -2.00 10.42
N HIS A 169 -14.28 -2.64 11.49
CA HIS A 169 -13.76 -3.94 11.93
C HIS A 169 -13.98 -5.02 10.85
N SER A 170 -15.17 -5.06 10.22
CA SER A 170 -15.44 -5.96 9.10
C SER A 170 -14.52 -5.70 7.88
N ILE A 171 -14.28 -4.43 7.54
CA ILE A 171 -13.34 -4.04 6.48
C ILE A 171 -11.93 -4.53 6.81
N CYS A 172 -11.49 -4.39 8.07
CA CYS A 172 -10.18 -4.84 8.51
C CYS A 172 -9.97 -6.34 8.30
N ASN A 173 -10.95 -7.16 8.72
CA ASN A 173 -10.87 -8.61 8.55
C ASN A 173 -10.80 -9.00 7.08
N LYS A 174 -11.70 -8.45 6.25
CA LYS A 174 -11.70 -8.70 4.80
C LYS A 174 -10.39 -8.27 4.13
N ALA A 175 -9.86 -7.11 4.51
CA ALA A 175 -8.60 -6.61 3.96
C ALA A 175 -7.44 -7.54 4.32
N ASN A 176 -7.44 -8.10 5.52
CA ASN A 176 -6.44 -9.09 5.95
C ASN A 176 -6.58 -10.40 5.19
N ASP A 177 -7.79 -10.92 4.98
CA ASP A 177 -8.02 -12.13 4.20
C ASP A 177 -7.49 -11.99 2.77
N VAL A 178 -7.79 -10.85 2.13
CA VAL A 178 -7.30 -10.52 0.78
C VAL A 178 -5.77 -10.44 0.75
N ALA A 179 -5.15 -9.79 1.73
CA ALA A 179 -3.70 -9.65 1.81
C ALA A 179 -3.00 -10.99 2.10
N LEU A 180 -3.60 -11.85 2.93
CA LEU A 180 -3.11 -13.20 3.18
C LEU A 180 -3.20 -14.07 1.93
N PHE A 181 -4.31 -13.99 1.19
CA PHE A 181 -4.43 -14.67 -0.10
C PHE A 181 -3.35 -14.20 -1.07
N HIS A 182 -3.17 -12.88 -1.20
CA HIS A 182 -2.14 -12.27 -2.04
C HIS A 182 -0.75 -12.84 -1.73
N ALA A 183 -0.37 -12.84 -0.45
CA ALA A 183 0.93 -13.33 0.01
C ALA A 183 1.13 -14.83 -0.28
N ARG A 184 0.10 -15.65 -0.07
CA ARG A 184 0.13 -17.10 -0.39
C ARG A 184 0.27 -17.34 -1.89
N ALA A 185 -0.51 -16.63 -2.71
CA ALA A 185 -0.44 -16.72 -4.16
C ALA A 185 0.93 -16.29 -4.70
N HIS A 186 1.48 -15.20 -4.18
CA HIS A 186 2.82 -14.73 -4.52
C HIS A 186 3.90 -15.78 -4.17
N ARG A 187 3.83 -16.38 -2.97
CA ARG A 187 4.77 -17.43 -2.56
C ARG A 187 4.71 -18.66 -3.47
N ARG A 188 3.50 -19.11 -3.84
CA ARG A 188 3.33 -20.25 -4.76
C ARG A 188 3.91 -19.97 -6.14
N LYS A 189 3.70 -18.76 -6.68
CA LYS A 189 4.29 -18.35 -7.97
C LYS A 189 5.82 -18.34 -7.93
N ARG A 190 6.43 -17.88 -6.84
CA ARG A 190 7.88 -17.92 -6.66
C ARG A 190 8.42 -19.35 -6.66
N ILE A 191 7.84 -20.24 -5.85
CA ILE A 191 8.26 -21.65 -5.80
C ILE A 191 8.11 -22.33 -7.18
N GLY A 192 7.04 -22.01 -7.92
CA GLY A 192 6.87 -22.52 -9.29
C GLY A 192 7.97 -22.03 -10.23
N LYS A 193 8.30 -20.74 -10.19
CA LYS A 193 9.41 -20.16 -10.98
C LYS A 193 10.76 -20.73 -10.59
N ASP A 194 11.03 -20.89 -9.29
CA ASP A 194 12.30 -21.45 -8.82
C ASP A 194 12.46 -22.91 -9.29
N ARG A 195 11.36 -23.67 -9.40
CA ARG A 195 11.34 -25.02 -9.98
C ARG A 195 11.54 -25.00 -11.49
N GLU A 196 10.83 -24.13 -12.22
CA GLU A 196 11.04 -23.97 -13.67
C GLU A 196 12.46 -23.50 -14.00
N GLU A 197 13.05 -22.61 -13.19
CA GLU A 197 14.45 -22.18 -13.34
C GLU A 197 15.43 -23.32 -13.03
N HIS A 198 15.15 -24.14 -12.02
CA HIS A 198 15.93 -25.35 -11.73
C HIS A 198 15.82 -26.40 -12.85
N ASP A 199 14.61 -26.64 -13.37
CA ASP A 199 14.37 -27.56 -14.48
C ASP A 199 15.01 -27.02 -15.78
N ASN A 200 15.05 -25.71 -15.98
CA ASN A 200 15.76 -25.07 -17.10
C ASN A 200 17.28 -25.06 -16.92
N LEU A 201 17.80 -25.05 -15.68
CA LEU A 201 19.22 -25.31 -15.35
C LEU A 201 19.59 -26.78 -15.63
N ASP A 202 18.67 -27.71 -15.45
CA ASP A 202 18.86 -29.12 -15.82
C ASP A 202 18.87 -29.33 -17.36
N ILE A 203 18.27 -28.41 -18.14
CA ILE A 203 18.33 -28.38 -19.62
C ILE A 203 19.53 -27.54 -20.13
N GLY A 204 20.07 -26.64 -19.29
CA GLY A 204 21.24 -25.81 -19.57
C GLY A 204 22.37 -26.08 -18.59
N GLY A 205 23.02 -27.24 -18.74
CA GLY A 205 24.02 -27.76 -17.81
C GLY A 205 25.00 -26.73 -17.25
N TRP A 206 25.21 -26.82 -15.93
CA TRP A 206 26.13 -26.01 -15.10
C TRP A 206 27.63 -26.19 -15.43
N PHE A 207 27.98 -26.93 -16.48
CA PHE A 207 29.33 -26.97 -17.01
C PHE A 207 29.29 -26.57 -18.47
N GLY A 208 29.74 -25.33 -18.75
CA GLY A 208 30.10 -24.94 -20.10
C GLY A 208 31.04 -26.00 -20.69
N LYS A 209 30.79 -26.40 -21.93
CA LYS A 209 31.68 -27.28 -22.69
C LYS A 209 33.11 -26.74 -22.59
N THR A 210 33.99 -27.46 -21.89
CA THR A 210 35.43 -27.25 -21.98
C THR A 210 35.89 -27.72 -23.36
N THR A 211 35.77 -26.87 -24.37
CA THR A 211 36.52 -27.01 -25.62
C THR A 211 37.86 -26.31 -25.44
N GLY A 212 38.90 -27.08 -25.12
CA GLY A 212 40.26 -26.57 -25.00
C GLY A 212 41.14 -27.42 -24.11
N THR A 213 41.40 -28.68 -24.50
CA THR A 213 42.54 -29.43 -23.97
C THR A 213 43.84 -28.72 -24.38
N PRO A 214 44.70 -28.25 -23.44
CA PRO A 214 46.05 -27.88 -23.78
C PRO A 214 46.84 -29.16 -24.04
N THR A 215 47.44 -29.23 -25.21
CA THR A 215 48.36 -30.29 -25.63
C THR A 215 49.53 -30.44 -24.65
N SER A 216 49.74 -31.69 -24.22
CA SER A 216 51.00 -32.31 -23.77
C SER A 216 52.18 -31.37 -23.45
N LYS A 217 52.47 -31.18 -22.15
CA LYS A 217 53.83 -30.86 -21.70
C LYS A 217 54.59 -32.17 -21.49
N LYS A 218 55.57 -32.42 -22.36
CA LYS A 218 56.59 -33.46 -22.19
C LYS A 218 57.30 -33.26 -20.84
N SER A 219 57.37 -34.33 -20.06
CA SER A 219 58.26 -34.46 -18.90
C SER A 219 59.73 -34.47 -19.37
N PRO A 220 60.64 -33.71 -18.73
CA PRO A 220 62.07 -33.89 -18.96
C PRO A 220 62.58 -35.05 -18.11
N THR A 221 63.14 -36.03 -18.79
CA THR A 221 63.96 -37.12 -18.24
C THR A 221 65.20 -36.53 -17.55
N LEU A 222 65.51 -37.05 -16.36
CA LEU A 222 66.78 -36.84 -15.66
C LEU A 222 67.93 -37.44 -16.47
N GLU A 223 68.92 -36.62 -16.83
CA GLU A 223 70.27 -37.09 -17.13
C GLU A 223 71.31 -36.32 -16.32
N TYR A 224 72.21 -37.12 -15.74
CA TYR A 224 73.33 -36.79 -14.88
C TYR A 224 74.55 -36.48 -15.75
N GLY A 225 75.31 -35.40 -15.48
CA GLY A 225 76.61 -35.24 -16.16
C GLY A 225 77.24 -33.84 -16.15
N SER A 226 78.06 -33.59 -15.13
CA SER A 226 79.37 -32.91 -15.19
C SER A 226 79.52 -31.56 -15.95
N SER A 227 79.79 -30.49 -15.20
CA SER A 227 81.15 -29.90 -15.03
C SER A 227 81.10 -28.39 -14.75
N LYS A 228 81.94 -27.96 -13.79
CA LYS A 228 82.72 -26.69 -13.70
C LYS A 228 81.99 -25.39 -14.12
N THR A 229 81.92 -24.31 -13.34
CA THR A 229 82.94 -23.68 -12.50
C THR A 229 82.33 -22.40 -11.90
N SER A 230 82.67 -22.10 -10.64
CA SER A 230 83.05 -20.77 -10.15
C SER A 230 82.03 -19.61 -10.07
N ARG A 231 81.91 -19.10 -8.83
CA ARG A 231 82.10 -17.69 -8.36
C ARG A 231 80.92 -17.03 -7.62
N THR A 232 81.18 -16.87 -6.31
CA THR A 232 80.97 -15.71 -5.41
C THR A 232 79.52 -15.28 -5.11
N LEU A 233 79.02 -15.42 -3.86
CA LEU A 233 79.27 -14.57 -2.66
C LEU A 233 78.97 -13.10 -2.98
N GLU A 234 77.92 -12.48 -2.44
CA GLU A 234 77.78 -11.83 -1.11
C GLU A 234 76.68 -10.75 -1.34
N TYR A 235 75.91 -10.17 -0.41
CA TYR A 235 75.63 -10.30 1.01
C TYR A 235 74.32 -9.52 1.25
N ASP A 236 73.65 -9.83 2.35
CA ASP A 236 72.55 -9.05 2.91
C ASP A 236 72.98 -7.67 3.43
N SER A 237 71.95 -6.82 3.58
CA SER A 237 71.68 -5.95 4.75
C SER A 237 71.93 -4.42 4.70
N SER A 238 70.80 -3.73 4.94
CA SER A 238 70.55 -2.58 5.84
C SER A 238 71.16 -1.20 5.55
N ALA A 239 70.31 -0.19 5.40
CA ALA A 239 69.90 0.75 6.47
C ALA A 239 68.77 1.67 5.97
#